data_AF-A0A974T727-F1
#
_entry.id   AF-A0A974T727-F1
#
_cell.length_a   1.000
_cell.length_b   1.000
_cell.length_c   1.000
_cell.angle_alpha   90.00
_cell.angle_beta   90.00
_cell.angle_gamma   90.00
#
_symmetry.space_group_name_H-M   'P 1'
#
loop_
_entity.id
_entity.type
_entity.pdbx_description
1 polymer ?
#
loop_
_entity_poly.entity_id
_entity_poly.type
_entity_poly.pdbx_seq_one_letter_code
_entity_poly.pdbx_strand_id
1 'polypeptide(L)' 'MIEVYRIETVASEEAGGEIIRRIMVRTDSIEKAKERALKVFSLARRPQSRDPEIEAVRVLNGAGHEVFSISTRD' A
#
# COMPACT_ATOMS: atom_id res chain seq x y z
N MET A 1 -17.40 0.68 13.72
CA MET A 1 -17.37 2.08 13.22
C MET A 1 -16.71 2.04 11.86
N ILE A 2 -17.26 2.71 10.84
CA ILE A 2 -16.61 2.74 9.52
C ILE A 2 -15.56 3.84 9.52
N GLU A 3 -14.33 3.46 9.19
CA GLU A 3 -13.18 4.36 9.06
C GLU A 3 -12.68 4.41 7.62
N VAL A 4 -11.81 5.38 7.35
CA VAL A 4 -11.13 5.51 6.06
C VAL A 4 -9.65 5.22 6.27
N TYR A 5 -9.13 4.24 5.53
CA TYR A 5 -7.73 3.88 5.49
C TYR A 5 -7.13 4.33 4.16
N ARG A 6 -5.90 4.82 4.18
CA ARG A 6 -5.12 5.17 2.98
C ARG A 6 -4.08 4.09 2.75
N ILE A 7 -4.14 3.42 1.60
CA ILE A 7 -3.11 2.49 1.15
C ILE A 7 -2.17 3.26 0.22
N GLU A 8 -0.87 3.21 0.51
CA GLU A 8 0.17 3.83 -0.31
C GLU A 8 1.08 2.74 -0.85
N THR A 9 1.31 2.76 -2.16
CA THR A 9 2.31 1.91 -2.83
C THR A 9 3.54 2.77 -3.11
N VAL A 10 4.71 2.27 -2.73
CA VAL A 10 5.97 3.00 -2.74
C VAL A 10 6.93 2.32 -3.70
N ALA A 11 7.51 3.11 -4.60
CA ALA A 11 8.56 2.64 -5.51
C ALA A 11 9.85 2.32 -4.74
N SER A 12 10.74 1.52 -5.34
CA SER A 12 12.08 1.30 -4.81
C SER A 12 12.88 2.59 -4.79
N GLU A 13 13.89 2.66 -3.92
CA GLU A 13 14.80 3.80 -3.85
C GLU A 13 15.48 4.06 -5.22
N GLU A 14 15.84 3.01 -5.94
CA GLU A 14 16.40 3.06 -7.30
C GLU A 14 15.43 3.65 -8.32
N ALA A 15 14.13 3.45 -8.09
CA ALA A 15 13.04 4.02 -8.88
C ALA A 15 12.55 5.39 -8.34
N GLY A 16 13.22 5.96 -7.34
CA GLY A 16 12.96 7.30 -6.78
C GLY A 16 12.28 7.32 -5.40
N GLY A 17 11.86 6.17 -4.86
CA GLY A 17 11.29 6.04 -3.52
C GLY A 17 9.94 6.73 -3.31
N GLU A 18 9.30 7.18 -4.39
CA GLU A 18 8.09 7.99 -4.32
C GLU A 18 6.83 7.16 -4.07
N ILE A 19 5.77 7.83 -3.58
CA ILE A 19 4.43 7.24 -3.52
C ILE A 19 3.83 7.26 -4.92
N ILE A 20 3.86 6.12 -5.60
CA ILE A 20 3.34 5.99 -6.96
C ILE A 20 1.81 5.84 -7.01
N ARG A 21 1.20 5.36 -5.93
CA ARG A 21 -0.25 5.12 -5.87
C ARG A 21 -0.82 5.36 -4.48
N ARG A 22 -2.00 5.97 -4.44
CA ARG A 22 -2.82 6.13 -3.24
C ARG A 22 -4.22 5.55 -3.48
N ILE A 23 -4.70 4.74 -2.55
CA ILE A 23 -6.06 4.18 -2.56
C ILE A 23 -6.72 4.46 -1.22
N MET A 24 -7.93 5.01 -1.24
CA MET A 24 -8.73 5.16 -0.04
C MET A 24 -9.67 3.96 0.10
N VAL A 25 -9.67 3.32 1.27
CA VAL A 25 -10.54 2.18 1.60
C VAL A 25 -11.40 2.55 2.77
N ARG A 26 -12.72 2.55 2.56
CA ARG A 26 -13.70 2.78 3.62
C ARG A 26 -14.20 1.44 4.13
N THR A 27 -13.90 1.12 5.39
CA THR A 27 -14.19 -0.20 5.99
C THR A 27 -14.34 -0.10 7.49
N ASP A 28 -15.03 -1.06 8.09
CA ASP A 28 -15.19 -1.22 9.53
C ASP A 28 -14.13 -2.13 10.17
N SER A 29 -13.18 -2.62 9.38
CA SER A 29 -12.15 -3.57 9.81
C SER A 29 -10.81 -3.23 9.18
N ILE A 30 -9.78 -3.10 10.04
CA ILE A 30 -8.38 -2.95 9.64
C ILE A 30 -7.88 -4.15 8.85
N GLU A 31 -8.33 -5.36 9.17
CA GLU A 31 -7.90 -6.59 8.47
C GLU A 31 -8.33 -6.56 7.00
N LYS A 32 -9.54 -6.09 6.69
CA LYS A 32 -9.98 -5.88 5.30
C LYS A 32 -9.12 -4.85 4.55
N ALA A 33 -8.62 -3.82 5.24
CA ALA A 33 -7.70 -2.84 4.65
C ALA A 33 -6.32 -3.46 4.37
N LYS A 34 -5.81 -4.30 5.29
CA LYS A 34 -4.56 -5.06 5.10
C LYS A 34 -4.66 -6.05 3.94
N GLU A 35 -5.73 -6.85 3.86
CA GLU A 35 -5.99 -7.76 2.74
C GLU A 35 -5.98 -7.03 1.40
N ARG A 36 -6.60 -5.84 1.37
CA ARG A 36 -6.58 -5.00 0.16
C ARG A 36 -5.18 -4.50 -0.17
N ALA A 37 -4.39 -4.10 0.82
CA ALA A 37 -3.02 -3.65 0.64
C ALA A 37 -2.13 -4.78 0.09
N LEU A 38 -2.22 -5.98 0.65
CA LEU A 38 -1.51 -7.17 0.17
C LEU A 38 -1.87 -7.49 -1.28
N LYS A 39 -3.16 -7.43 -1.64
CA LYS A 39 -3.60 -7.62 -3.02
C LYS A 39 -3.03 -6.55 -3.96
N VAL A 40 -3.01 -5.29 -3.54
CA VAL A 40 -2.44 -4.18 -4.32
C VAL A 40 -0.95 -4.41 -4.56
N PHE A 41 -0.21 -4.77 -3.52
CA PHE A 41 1.23 -5.02 -3.60
C PHE A 41 1.57 -6.20 -4.52
N SER A 42 0.85 -7.32 -4.37
CA SER A 42 0.99 -8.49 -5.23
C SER A 42 0.75 -8.17 -6.71
N LEU A 43 -0.23 -7.30 -7.00
CA LEU A 43 -0.55 -6.90 -8.38
C LEU A 43 0.49 -5.93 -8.95
N ALA A 44 0.91 -4.92 -8.16
CA ALA A 44 1.85 -3.90 -8.60
C ALA A 44 3.24 -4.47 -8.90
N ARG A 45 3.61 -5.58 -8.24
CA ARG A 45 4.87 -6.29 -8.44
C ARG A 45 4.89 -7.31 -9.58
N ARG A 46 3.80 -7.49 -10.33
CA ARG A 46 3.78 -8.46 -11.43
C ARG A 46 4.68 -8.00 -12.58
N PRO A 47 5.32 -8.91 -13.35
CA PRO A 47 6.18 -8.54 -14.46
C PRO A 47 5.50 -7.70 -15.56
N GLN A 48 4.18 -7.81 -15.71
CA GLN A 48 3.42 -7.00 -16.68
C GLN A 48 2.94 -5.65 -16.13
N SER A 49 3.29 -5.29 -14.89
CA SER A 49 2.99 -3.96 -14.38
C SER A 49 3.83 -2.94 -15.16
N ARG A 50 3.22 -1.81 -15.50
CA ARG A 50 3.90 -0.67 -16.15
C ARG A 50 4.47 0.31 -15.12
N ASP A 51 4.29 0.00 -13.84
CA ASP A 51 4.71 0.86 -12.74
C ASP A 51 6.22 0.73 -12.53
N PRO A 52 6.88 1.74 -11.93
CA PRO A 52 8.25 1.62 -11.47
C PRO A 52 8.43 0.41 -10.54
N GLU A 53 9.66 -0.04 -10.31
CA GLU A 53 9.92 -1.13 -9.38
C GLU A 53 9.33 -0.79 -8.00
N ILE A 54 8.53 -1.72 -7.44
CA ILE A 54 7.77 -1.51 -6.22
C ILE A 54 8.47 -2.19 -5.05
N GLU A 55 8.79 -1.41 -4.03
CA GLU A 55 9.48 -1.91 -2.84
C GLU A 55 8.50 -2.16 -1.68
N ALA A 56 7.48 -1.32 -1.50
CA ALA A 56 6.62 -1.44 -0.33
C ALA A 56 5.16 -1.06 -0.57
N VAL A 57 4.30 -1.54 0.33
CA VAL A 57 2.95 -1.02 0.54
C VAL A 57 2.74 -0.73 2.02
N ARG A 58 2.04 0.36 2.33
CA ARG A 58 1.64 0.70 3.70
C ARG A 58 0.18 1.11 3.79
N VAL A 59 -0.40 0.94 4.97
CA VAL A 59 -1.76 1.34 5.33
C VAL A 59 -1.67 2.41 6.42
N LEU A 60 -2.28 3.56 6.17
CA LEU A 60 -2.44 4.62 7.15
C LEU A 60 -3.90 4.71 7.57
N ASN A 61 -4.17 4.98 8.86
CA ASN A 61 -5.51 5.25 9.36
C ASN A 61 -5.98 6.67 9.02
N GLY A 62 -7.19 7.03 9.45
CA GLY A 62 -7.78 8.36 9.20
C GLY A 62 -7.02 9.53 9.83
N ALA A 63 -6.18 9.27 10.84
CA ALA A 63 -5.29 10.25 11.46
C ALA A 63 -3.92 10.36 10.74
N GLY A 64 -3.66 9.51 9.74
CA GLY A 64 -2.40 9.46 9.02
C GLY A 64 -1.30 8.65 9.72
N HIS A 65 -1.62 7.88 10.76
CA HIS A 65 -0.66 6.95 11.36
C HIS A 65 -0.56 5.67 10.53
N GLU A 66 0.66 5.21 10.27
CA GLU A 66 0.88 3.89 9.70
C GLU A 66 0.43 2.81 10.69
N VAL A 67 -0.43 1.90 10.23
CA VAL A 67 -0.98 0.79 11.03
C VAL A 67 -0.60 -0.58 10.46
N PHE A 68 0.03 -0.60 9.29
CA PHE A 68 0.55 -1.79 8.63
C PHE A 68 1.51 -1.38 7.50
N SER A 69 2.58 -2.13 7.32
CA SER A 69 3.47 -2.05 6.17
C SER A 69 4.06 -3.42 5.85
N ILE A 70 4.43 -3.62 4.59
CA ILE A 70 5.22 -4.75 4.13
C ILE A 70 6.11 -4.27 2.99
N SER A 71 7.36 -4.69 3.01
CA SER A 71 8.32 -4.43 1.95
C SER A 71 8.83 -5.71 1.31
N THR A 72 9.57 -5.58 0.21
CA THR A 72 10.34 -6.67 -0.39
C THR A 72 11.60 -7.03 0.41
N ARG A 73 11.95 -6.21 1.42
CA ARG A 73 13.12 -6.36 2.29
C ARG A 73 12.80 -7.09 3.60
N ASP A 74 11.51 -7.26 3.95
CA ASP A 74 11.01 -8.00 5.12
C ASP A 74 10.82 -9.50 4.82
#